data_AF-A0A6B9Y441-F1
#
_entry.id   AF-A0A6B9Y441-F1
#
_cell.length_a   1.000
_cell.length_b   1.000
_cell.length_c   1.000
_cell.angle_alpha   90.00
_cell.angle_beta   90.00
_cell.angle_gamma   90.00
#
_symmetry.space_group_name_H-M   'P 1'
#
loop_
_entity.id
_entity.type
_entity.pdbx_description
1 polymer ?
#
loop_
_entity_poly.entity_id
_entity_poly.type
_entity_poly.pdbx_seq_one_letter_code
_entity_poly.pdbx_strand_id
1 'polypeptide(L)' 'MNVRGRLYLAGAIGASISYIFNVLAFTGEFHVGRWSAFIVLFLLVFVGFEKLIAWADAAESG' A
#
# COMPACT_ATOMS: atom_id res chain seq x y z
N MET A 1 -2.80 20.28 -0.53
CA MET A 1 -2.48 18.82 -0.52
C MET A 1 -2.86 18.23 -1.88
N ASN A 2 -1.96 17.49 -2.53
CA ASN A 2 -2.16 16.97 -3.89
C ASN A 2 -3.05 15.70 -3.89
N VAL A 3 -3.88 15.47 -4.92
CA VAL A 3 -4.82 14.33 -4.99
C VAL A 3 -4.10 12.99 -4.84
N ARG A 4 -2.93 12.85 -5.49
CA ARG A 4 -2.07 11.65 -5.37
C ARG A 4 -1.68 11.36 -3.93
N GLY A 5 -1.29 12.37 -3.16
CA GLY A 5 -0.92 12.20 -1.75
C GLY A 5 -2.08 11.71 -0.87
N ARG A 6 -3.32 12.08 -1.19
CA ARG A 6 -4.51 11.55 -0.48
C ARG A 6 -4.76 10.07 -0.80
N LEU A 7 -4.55 9.64 -2.05
CA LEU A 7 -4.67 8.23 -2.44
C LEU A 7 -3.62 7.36 -1.77
N TYR A 8 -2.37 7.83 -1.71
CA TYR A 8 -1.31 7.16 -0.97
C TYR A 8 -1.66 6.99 0.51
N LEU A 9 -2.14 8.05 1.14
CA LEU A 9 -2.54 8.01 2.56
C LEU A 9 -3.73 7.08 2.79
N ALA A 10 -4.77 7.18 1.95
CA ALA A 10 -5.95 6.32 2.06
C ALA A 10 -5.59 4.84 1.87
N GLY A 11 -4.76 4.52 0.86
CA GLY A 11 -4.26 3.17 0.61
C GLY A 11 -3.43 2.64 1.78
N ALA A 12 -2.50 3.44 2.31
CA ALA A 12 -1.69 3.06 3.46
C ALA A 12 -2.54 2.80 4.72
N ILE A 13 -3.56 3.63 4.97
CA ILE A 13 -4.48 3.44 6.10
C ILE A 13 -5.28 2.13 5.92
N GLY A 14 -5.88 1.91 4.75
CA GLY A 14 -6.65 0.70 4.47
C GLY A 14 -5.81 -0.57 4.60
N ALA A 15 -4.61 -0.56 4.02
CA ALA A 15 -3.67 -1.67 4.12
C ALA A 15 -3.20 -1.91 5.56
N SER A 16 -2.91 -0.84 6.31
CA SER A 16 -2.51 -0.94 7.73
C SER A 16 -3.59 -1.62 8.57
N ILE A 17 -4.84 -1.16 8.43
CA ILE A 17 -5.97 -1.69 9.18
C ILE A 17 -6.15 -3.18 8.83
N SER A 18 -6.15 -3.52 7.54
CA SER A 18 -6.27 -4.91 7.08
C SER A 18 -5.17 -5.81 7.69
N TYR A 19 -3.92 -5.36 7.67
CA TYR A 19 -2.80 -6.11 8.26
C TYR A 19 -2.98 -6.33 9.77
N ILE A 20 -3.32 -5.27 10.51
CA ILE A 20 -3.49 -5.33 11.97
C ILE A 20 -4.59 -6.31 12.33
N PHE A 21 -5.77 -6.21 11.69
CA PHE A 21 -6.87 -7.14 11.94
C PHE A 21 -6.49 -8.58 11.63
N ASN A 22 -5.81 -8.81 10.50
CA ASN A 22 -5.40 -10.15 10.09
C ASN A 22 -4.42 -10.78 11.10
N VAL A 23 -3.40 -10.02 11.50
CA VAL A 23 -2.38 -10.51 12.45
C VAL A 23 -2.99 -10.75 13.83
N LEU A 24 -3.85 -9.85 14.31
CA LEU A 24 -4.53 -10.05 15.59
C LEU A 24 -5.46 -11.26 15.55
N ALA A 25 -6.16 -11.51 14.45
CA ALA A 25 -7.05 -12.66 14.31
C ALA A 25 -6.31 -14.00 14.36
N PHE A 26 -5.11 -14.09 13.77
CA PHE A 26 -4.37 -15.34 13.67
C PHE A 26 -3.32 -15.56 14.77
N THR A 27 -2.77 -14.48 15.33
CA THR A 27 -1.65 -14.57 16.28
C THR A 27 -1.95 -13.95 17.64
N GLY A 28 -2.95 -13.06 17.75
CA GLY A 28 -3.26 -12.33 18.98
C GLY A 28 -2.24 -11.26 19.37
N GLU A 29 -1.11 -11.13 18.67
CA GLU A 29 -0.02 -10.22 19.01
C GLU A 29 0.31 -9.26 17.87
N PHE A 30 0.47 -7.97 18.20
CA PHE A 30 0.89 -6.96 17.24
C PHE A 30 2.38 -6.61 17.40
N HIS A 31 3.16 -6.87 16.34
CA HIS A 31 4.59 -6.60 16.29
C HIS A 31 4.88 -5.40 15.35
N VAL A 32 5.23 -4.25 15.93
CA VAL A 32 5.44 -3.00 15.18
C VAL A 32 6.49 -3.15 14.08
N GLY A 33 7.61 -3.85 14.34
CA GLY A 33 8.65 -4.06 13.33
C GLY A 33 8.16 -4.82 12.09
N ARG A 34 7.32 -5.85 12.28
CA ARG A 34 6.73 -6.61 11.17
C ARG A 34 5.72 -5.77 10.39
N TRP A 35 4.93 -4.95 11.10
CA TRP A 35 4.01 -4.00 10.47
C TRP A 35 4.75 -2.92 9.67
N SER A 36 5.83 -2.34 10.20
CA SER A 36 6.63 -1.35 9.46
C SER A 36 7.22 -1.93 8.18
N ALA A 37 7.76 -3.16 8.24
CA ALA A 37 8.25 -3.85 7.04
C ALA A 37 7.12 -4.06 6.01
N PHE A 38 5.93 -4.46 6.47
CA PHE A 38 4.75 -4.56 5.62
C PHE A 38 4.39 -3.22 4.95
N ILE A 39 4.40 -2.11 5.68
CA ILE A 39 4.09 -0.79 5.11
C ILE A 39 5.10 -0.36 4.07
N VAL A 40 6.40 -0.55 4.32
CA VAL A 40 7.45 -0.24 3.35
C VAL A 40 7.27 -1.06 2.07
N LEU A 41 7.02 -2.36 2.20
CA LEU A 41 6.76 -3.25 1.06
C LEU A 41 5.49 -2.85 0.30
N PHE A 42 4.42 -2.56 1.03
CA PHE A 42 3.15 -2.12 0.45
C PHE A 42 3.33 -0.85 -0.38
N LEU A 43 4.00 0.18 0.16
CA LEU A 43 4.25 1.42 -0.54
C LEU A 43 5.15 1.23 -1.78
N LEU A 44 6.18 0.39 -1.67
CA LEU A 44 7.04 0.03 -2.81
C LEU A 44 6.23 -0.58 -3.95
N VAL A 45 5.38 -1.56 -3.64
CA VAL A 45 4.50 -2.22 -4.60
C VAL A 45 3.49 -1.22 -5.17
N PHE A 46 2.91 -0.38 -4.33
CA PHE A 46 1.94 0.63 -4.76
C PHE A 46 2.54 1.62 -5.77
N VAL A 47 3.74 2.13 -5.51
CA VAL A 47 4.48 2.98 -6.47
C VAL A 47 4.80 2.22 -7.75
N GLY A 48 5.16 0.93 -7.64
CA GLY A 48 5.38 0.05 -8.78
C GLY A 48 4.13 -0.06 -9.67
N PHE A 49 2.96 -0.29 -9.08
CA PHE A 49 1.69 -0.33 -9.79
C PHE A 49 1.35 1.01 -10.46
N GLU A 50 1.58 2.14 -9.78
CA GLU A 50 1.36 3.46 -10.38
C GLU A 50 2.19 3.64 -11.66
N LYS A 51 3.46 3.21 -11.65
CA LYS A 51 4.32 3.24 -12.83
C LYS A 51 3.86 2.28 -13.93
N LEU A 52 3.42 1.09 -13.56
CA LEU A 52 2.93 0.10 -14.53
C LEU A 52 1.66 0.58 -15.24
N ILE A 53 0.71 1.16 -14.50
CA ILE A 53 -0.51 1.75 -15.06
C ILE A 53 -0.15 2.89 -16.02
N ALA A 54 0.72 3.80 -15.58
CA ALA A 54 1.16 4.91 -16.42
C ALA A 54 1.84 4.44 -17.72
N TRP A 55 2.59 3.33 -17.67
CA TRP A 55 3.18 2.72 -18.86
C TRP A 55 2.14 2.08 -19.77
N ALA A 56 1.14 1.38 -19.20
CA ALA A 56 0.05 0.79 -19.95
C ALA A 56 -0.79 1.85 -20.68
N ASP A 57 -1.17 2.93 -19.98
CA ASP A 57 -1.92 4.06 -20.57
C ASP A 57 -1.14 4.70 -21.74
N ALA A 58 0.18 4.86 -21.59
CA ALA A 58 1.04 5.41 -22.64
C ALA A 58 1.08 4.50 -23.89
N ALA A 59 1.13 3.18 -23.70
CA ALA A 59 1.15 2.21 -24.79
C ALA A 59 -0.18 2.14 -25.57
N GLU A 60 -1.31 2.42 -24.91
CA GLU A 60 -2.64 2.43 -25.54
C GLU A 60 -2.92 3.72 -26.34
N SER A 61 -2.22 4.81 -26.01
CA SER A 61 -2.40 6.13 -26.64
C SER A 61 -1.47 6.44 -27.83
N GLY A 62 -0.56 5.51 -28.17
CA GLY A 62 0.39 5.61 -29.29
C GLY A 62 -0.02 4.78 -30.49
#